data_AF-A0A2V8CDW9-F1
#
_entry.id   AF-A0A2V8CDW9-F1
#
_cell.length_a   1.000
_cell.length_b   1.000
_cell.length_c   1.000
_cell.angle_alpha   90.00
_cell.angle_beta   90.00
_cell.angle_gamma   90.00
#
_symmetry.space_group_name_H-M   'P 1'
#
loop_
_entity.id
_entity.type
_entity.pdbx_description
1 polymer ?
#
loop_
_entity_poly.entity_id
_entity_poly.type
_entity_poly.pdbx_seq_one_letter_code
_entity_poly.pdbx_strand_id
1 'polypeptide(L)'
;FTLYTAAYLRAYGLQVDVVYKVNEGRPNVADEIVNRKVDIIINTPLGRESFFDDRTVRRAAMMHEVPCITTLTGAAAAVQAIRALRQEGLGVRALQDYYTGIAAARP
;
A
#
# COMPACT_ATOMS: atom_id res chain seq x y z
N PHE A 1 -1.85 7.77 10.03
CA PHE A 1 -0.39 7.89 9.77
C PHE A 1 0.38 7.87 11.08
N THR A 2 1.59 7.30 11.10
CA THR A 2 2.46 7.39 12.29
C THR A 2 2.91 8.84 12.50
N LEU A 3 3.30 9.19 13.73
CA LEU A 3 3.48 10.57 14.18
C LEU A 3 4.34 11.44 13.25
N TYR A 4 5.54 10.95 12.87
CA TYR A 4 6.46 11.70 12.02
C TYR A 4 5.91 11.91 10.60
N THR A 5 5.33 10.87 9.99
CA THR A 5 4.72 10.98 8.67
C THR A 5 3.51 11.91 8.69
N ALA A 6 2.69 11.86 9.75
CA ALA A 6 1.56 12.76 9.92
C ALA A 6 2.00 14.22 10.06
N ALA A 7 3.04 14.49 10.85
CA ALA A 7 3.60 15.82 11.00
C ALA A 7 4.13 16.38 9.67
N TYR A 8 4.85 15.54 8.90
CA TYR A 8 5.33 15.90 7.57
C TYR A 8 4.16 16.27 6.64
N LEU A 9 3.14 15.41 6.52
CA LEU A 9 2.01 15.67 5.62
C LEU A 9 1.20 16.92 6.01
N ARG A 10 1.00 17.16 7.31
CA ARG A 10 0.33 18.36 7.83
C ARG A 10 1.10 19.63 7.51
N ALA A 11 2.43 19.60 7.52
CA ALA A 11 3.25 20.74 7.12
C ALA A 11 3.05 21.13 5.64
N TYR A 12 2.59 20.20 4.80
CA TYR A 12 2.19 20.45 3.41
C TYR A 12 0.68 20.65 3.23
N GLY A 13 -0.06 20.93 4.31
CA GLY A 13 -1.48 21.28 4.27
C GLY A 13 -2.45 20.10 4.20
N LEU A 14 -1.97 18.86 4.35
CA LEU A 14 -2.83 17.68 4.34
C LEU A 14 -3.40 17.41 5.74
N GLN A 15 -4.73 17.32 5.83
CA GLN A 15 -5.39 16.83 7.04
C GLN A 15 -5.29 15.31 7.10
N VAL A 16 -4.67 14.80 8.15
CA VAL A 16 -4.43 13.37 8.36
C VAL A 16 -4.57 13.00 9.82
N ASP A 17 -5.08 11.80 10.08
CA ASP A 17 -5.17 11.23 11.41
C ASP A 17 -3.86 10.58 11.85
N VAL A 18 -3.59 10.64 13.16
CA VAL A 18 -2.42 9.99 13.77
C VAL A 18 -2.83 8.62 14.31
N VAL A 19 -1.98 7.62 14.09
CA VAL A 19 -2.08 6.27 14.67
C VAL A 19 -0.74 5.90 15.30
N TYR A 20 -0.77 5.25 16.46
CA TYR A 20 0.45 4.84 17.15
C TYR A 20 1.12 3.64 16.46
N LYS A 21 2.45 3.56 16.53
CA LYS A 21 3.12 2.26 16.33
C LYS A 21 2.71 1.28 17.42
N VAL A 22 2.92 -0.01 17.18
CA VAL A 22 2.52 -1.10 18.10
C VAL A 22 3.08 -0.88 19.53
N ASN A 23 4.28 -0.31 19.64
CA ASN A 23 4.95 -0.07 20.93
C ASN A 23 4.67 1.33 21.52
N GLU A 24 3.89 2.18 20.86
CA GLU A 24 3.70 3.59 21.24
C GLU A 24 2.35 3.86 21.95
N GLY A 25 1.40 2.91 21.94
CA GLY A 25 0.12 3.07 22.65
C GLY A 25 -1.08 2.46 21.93
N ARG A 26 -2.29 3.00 22.22
CA ARG A 26 -3.56 2.60 21.59
C ARG A 26 -4.42 3.83 21.21
N PRO A 27 -5.19 3.76 20.09
CA PRO A 27 -5.18 2.69 19.10
C PRO A 27 -3.88 2.70 18.28
N ASN A 28 -3.29 1.52 18.07
CA ASN A 28 -2.12 1.37 17.20
C ASN A 28 -2.49 0.79 15.83
N VAL A 29 -1.53 0.76 14.91
CA VAL A 29 -1.74 0.24 13.54
C VAL A 29 -2.30 -1.19 13.55
N ALA A 30 -1.86 -2.07 14.45
CA ALA A 30 -2.40 -3.43 14.50
C ALA A 30 -3.87 -3.45 14.94
N ASP A 31 -4.25 -2.61 15.89
CA ASP A 31 -5.65 -2.45 16.31
C ASP A 31 -6.53 -1.95 15.15
N GLU A 32 -6.05 -0.97 14.40
CA GLU A 32 -6.78 -0.40 13.26
C GLU A 32 -6.92 -1.39 12.09
N ILE A 33 -5.93 -2.26 11.87
CA ILE A 33 -6.02 -3.40 10.93
C ILE A 33 -7.10 -4.39 11.40
N VAL A 34 -7.06 -4.81 12.67
CA VAL A 34 -8.04 -5.76 13.24
C VAL A 34 -9.46 -5.19 13.15
N ASN A 35 -9.61 -3.88 13.41
CA ASN A 35 -10.88 -3.17 13.33
C ASN A 35 -11.34 -2.89 11.89
N ARG A 36 -10.59 -3.34 10.87
CA ARG A 36 -10.87 -3.12 9.44
C ARG A 36 -11.03 -1.65 9.07
N LYS A 37 -10.24 -0.78 9.69
CA LYS A 37 -10.20 0.66 9.40
C LYS A 37 -9.06 1.04 8.44
N VAL A 38 -8.30 0.05 7.96
CA VAL A 38 -7.16 0.22 7.06
C VAL A 38 -7.30 -0.71 5.86
N ASP A 39 -7.45 -0.15 4.67
CA ASP A 39 -7.57 -0.92 3.42
C ASP A 39 -6.21 -1.16 2.73
N ILE A 40 -5.20 -0.33 3.03
CA ILE A 40 -3.87 -0.44 2.43
C ILE A 40 -2.82 0.13 3.38
N ILE A 41 -1.65 -0.50 3.41
CA ILE A 41 -0.49 -0.04 4.18
C ILE A 41 0.64 0.29 3.22
N ILE A 42 1.19 1.49 3.35
CA ILE A 42 2.46 1.89 2.73
C ILE A 42 3.47 2.01 3.86
N ASN A 43 4.41 1.08 3.92
CA ASN A 43 5.44 1.05 4.94
C ASN A 43 6.83 0.97 4.29
N THR A 44 7.54 2.08 4.23
CA THR A 44 8.86 2.17 3.61
C THR A 44 9.96 2.22 4.68
N PRO A 45 10.42 1.06 5.20
CA PRO A 45 11.43 1.05 6.25
C PRO A 45 12.73 1.71 5.81
N LEU A 46 13.29 2.53 6.69
CA LEU A 46 14.66 3.04 6.61
C LEU A 46 15.42 2.60 7.87
N GLY A 47 16.55 1.92 7.69
CA GLY A 47 17.44 1.48 8.79
C GLY A 47 16.97 0.24 9.57
N ARG A 48 17.89 -0.33 10.37
CA ARG A 48 17.68 -1.61 11.10
C ARG A 48 16.66 -1.52 12.24
N GLU A 49 16.55 -0.39 12.93
CA GLU A 49 15.66 -0.25 14.09
C GLU A 49 14.17 -0.31 13.72
N SER A 50 13.80 0.08 12.51
CA SER A 50 12.40 -0.01 12.04
C SER A 50 11.95 -1.45 11.77
N PHE A 51 12.87 -2.43 11.66
CA PHE A 51 12.52 -3.79 11.20
C PHE A 51 11.71 -4.63 12.20
N PHE A 52 11.91 -4.43 13.50
CA PHE A 52 11.26 -5.26 14.51
C PHE A 52 9.76 -4.96 14.63
N ASP A 53 9.39 -3.69 14.68
CA ASP A 53 7.99 -3.24 14.73
C ASP A 53 7.27 -3.53 13.41
N ASP A 54 7.98 -3.37 12.30
CA ASP A 54 7.49 -3.66 10.96
C ASP A 54 7.13 -5.12 10.74
N ARG A 55 7.78 -6.06 11.44
CA ARG A 55 7.43 -7.48 11.33
C ARG A 55 6.04 -7.73 11.89
N THR A 56 5.70 -7.14 13.02
CA THR A 56 4.39 -7.29 13.66
C THR A 56 3.29 -6.69 12.80
N VAL A 57 3.51 -5.47 12.29
CA VAL A 57 2.55 -4.80 11.40
C VAL A 57 2.34 -5.59 10.10
N ARG A 58 3.42 -6.04 9.45
CA ARG A 58 3.30 -6.86 8.22
C ARG A 58 2.60 -8.19 8.46
N ARG A 59 2.86 -8.83 9.60
CA ARG A 59 2.17 -10.06 9.99
C ARG A 59 0.68 -9.81 10.21
N ALA A 60 0.31 -8.76 10.93
CA ALA A 60 -1.09 -8.38 11.12
C ALA A 60 -1.77 -8.09 9.78
N ALA A 61 -1.14 -7.28 8.93
CA ALA A 61 -1.65 -6.97 7.59
C ALA A 61 -1.91 -8.24 6.77
N MET A 62 -0.94 -9.17 6.73
CA MET A 62 -1.08 -10.45 6.04
C MET A 62 -2.20 -11.31 6.62
N MET A 63 -2.32 -11.42 7.94
CA MET A 63 -3.38 -12.22 8.60
C MET A 63 -4.78 -11.65 8.37
N HIS A 64 -4.89 -10.35 8.08
CA HIS A 64 -6.15 -9.66 7.83
C HIS A 64 -6.36 -9.27 6.36
N GLU A 65 -5.56 -9.84 5.44
CA GLU A 65 -5.66 -9.63 3.99
C GLU A 65 -5.56 -8.15 3.56
N VAL A 66 -4.85 -7.33 4.35
CA VAL A 66 -4.58 -5.93 4.03
C VAL A 66 -3.29 -5.84 3.21
N PRO A 67 -3.33 -5.34 1.96
CA PRO A 67 -2.14 -5.17 1.14
C PRO A 67 -1.09 -4.27 1.82
N CYS A 68 0.15 -4.74 1.87
CA CYS A 68 1.28 -4.00 2.42
C CYS A 68 2.34 -3.75 1.35
N ILE A 69 2.55 -2.48 1.02
CA ILE A 69 3.53 -2.03 0.04
C ILE A 69 4.75 -1.49 0.75
N THR A 70 5.94 -1.98 0.39
CA THR A 70 7.18 -1.68 1.09
C THR A 70 8.13 -0.72 0.38
N THR A 71 7.77 -0.27 -0.82
CA THR A 71 8.59 0.61 -1.64
C THR A 71 7.77 1.80 -2.15
N LEU A 72 8.41 2.96 -2.29
CA LEU A 72 7.76 4.14 -2.88
C LEU A 72 7.39 3.91 -4.34
N THR A 73 8.21 3.17 -5.10
CA THR A 73 7.91 2.80 -6.49
C THR A 73 6.68 1.90 -6.59
N GLY A 74 6.55 0.92 -5.69
CA GLY A 74 5.36 0.08 -5.59
C GLY A 74 4.12 0.89 -5.20
N ALA A 75 4.26 1.87 -4.30
CA ALA A 75 3.15 2.73 -3.90
C ALA A 75 2.69 3.62 -5.07
N ALA A 76 3.63 4.19 -5.82
CA ALA A 76 3.32 4.97 -7.02
C ALA A 76 2.61 4.11 -8.09
N ALA A 77 3.06 2.88 -8.31
CA ALA A 77 2.41 1.94 -9.23
C ALA A 77 0.98 1.59 -8.77
N ALA A 78 0.77 1.36 -7.47
CA ALA A 78 -0.55 1.09 -6.92
C ALA A 78 -1.52 2.28 -7.09
N VAL A 79 -1.05 3.51 -6.86
CA VAL A 79 -1.85 4.72 -7.13
C VAL A 79 -2.24 4.82 -8.60
N GLN A 80 -1.31 4.53 -9.52
CA GLN A 80 -1.61 4.52 -10.96
C GLN A 80 -2.65 3.45 -11.31
N ALA A 81 -2.50 2.23 -10.77
CA ALA A 81 -3.44 1.14 -10.99
C ALA A 81 -4.84 1.48 -10.46
N ILE A 82 -4.96 2.01 -9.23
CA ILE A 82 -6.24 2.45 -8.65
C ILE A 82 -6.89 3.52 -9.53
N ARG A 83 -6.10 4.45 -10.06
CA ARG A 83 -6.61 5.52 -10.92
C ARG A 83 -7.13 4.98 -12.25
N ALA A 84 -6.37 4.08 -12.90
CA ALA A 84 -6.80 3.42 -14.13
C ALA A 84 -8.09 2.60 -13.92
N LEU A 85 -8.16 1.82 -12.83
CA LEU A 85 -9.36 1.03 -12.48
C LEU A 85 -10.60 1.91 -12.29
N ARG A 86 -10.45 3.10 -11.70
CA ARG A 86 -11.55 4.05 -11.51
C ARG A 86 -12.00 4.73 -12.80
N GLN A 87 -11.11 4.89 -13.79
CA GLN A 87 -11.37 5.63 -15.02
C GLN A 87 -11.83 4.74 -16.18
N GLU A 88 -11.18 3.58 -16.35
CA GLU A 88 -11.30 2.73 -17.54
C GLU A 88 -12.03 1.40 -17.24
N GLY A 89 -12.14 1.02 -15.96
CA GLY A 89 -12.68 -0.27 -15.55
C GLY A 89 -11.72 -1.44 -15.84
N LEU A 90 -12.23 -2.67 -15.68
CA LEU A 90 -11.47 -3.89 -15.96
C LEU A 90 -11.96 -4.52 -17.26
N GLY A 91 -11.06 -4.60 -18.24
CA GLY A 91 -11.26 -5.38 -19.46
C GLY A 91 -10.67 -6.78 -19.33
N VAL A 92 -11.23 -7.74 -20.07
CA VAL A 92 -10.66 -9.08 -20.24
C VAL A 92 -10.16 -9.22 -21.67
N ARG A 93 -8.98 -9.80 -21.85
CA ARG A 93 -8.43 -10.15 -23.16
C ARG A 93 -7.86 -11.56 -23.08
N ALA A 94 -8.19 -12.40 -24.04
CA ALA A 94 -7.65 -13.76 -24.09
C ALA A 94 -6.14 -13.69 -24.39
N LEU A 95 -5.36 -14.60 -23.82
CA LEU A 95 -3.91 -14.61 -24.03
C LEU A 95 -3.56 -14.75 -25.52
N GLN A 96 -4.38 -15.50 -26.28
CA GLN A 96 -4.24 -15.70 -27.72
C GLN A 96 -4.37 -14.38 -28.52
N ASP A 97 -5.23 -13.46 -28.07
CA ASP A 97 -5.46 -12.16 -28.74
C ASP A 97 -4.25 -11.22 -28.62
N TYR A 98 -3.38 -11.44 -27.63
CA TYR A 98 -2.10 -10.72 -27.54
C TYR A 98 -1.09 -11.21 -28.59
N TYR A 99 -1.15 -12.48 -28.96
CA TYR A 99 -0.21 -13.10 -29.90
C TYR A 99 -0.58 -12.93 -31.37
N THR A 100 -1.85 -12.71 -31.71
CA THR A 100 -2.27 -12.41 -33.10
C THR A 100 -1.62 -11.13 -33.64
N GLY A 101 -1.44 -10.11 -32.79
CA GLY A 101 -0.70 -8.89 -33.17
C GLY A 101 0.82 -9.08 -33.32
N ILE A 102 1.40 -10.09 -32.65
CA ILE A 102 2.84 -10.41 -32.70
C ILE A 102 3.15 -11.31 -33.90
N ALA A 103 2.25 -12.25 -34.25
CA ALA A 103 2.41 -13.14 -35.38
C ALA A 103 2.39 -12.42 -36.74
N ALA A 104 1.66 -11.31 -36.85
CA ALA A 104 1.63 -10.46 -38.04
C ALA A 104 2.92 -9.62 -38.24
N ALA A 105 3.78 -9.52 -37.22
CA ALA A 105 5.03 -8.73 -37.23
C ALA A 105 6.29 -9.58 -37.45
N ARG A 106 6.14 -10.86 -37.82
CA ARG A 106 7.25 -11.76 -38.15
C ARG A 106 7.54 -11.66 -39.66
N PRO A 107 8.80 -11.40 -40.09
CA PRO A 107 9.16 -11.35 -41.51
C PRO A 107 9.03 -12.70 -42.20
#